data_AF-A0A7X7BAQ9-F1
#
_entry.id   AF-A0A7X7BAQ9-F1
#
_cell.length_a   1.000
_cell.length_b   1.000
_cell.length_c   1.000
_cell.angle_alpha   90.00
_cell.angle_beta   90.00
_cell.angle_gamma   90.00
#
_symmetry.space_group_name_H-M   'P 1'
#
loop_
_entity.id
_entity.type
_entity.pdbx_description
1 polymer ?
#
loop_
_entity_poly.entity_id
_entity_poly.type
_entity_poly.pdbx_seq_one_letter_code
_entity_poly.pdbx_strand_id
1 'polypeptide(L)'
;WSMGHFPGHSVEKYTTALRLAHAAGVDNVYTEHFIGLCRIRGATYEFSEYGAALQAFLRDAPSRAKRGYGYLDYEPEVAIIRFPDSDWGQASCYYWDTLYGALDRPPTPETGEWMQVFSLLTGGRSDPRAVNANSAVYPRYEQPVMMPCPPTAVYDHNAGPELLRGVRTLFLCGVTVSPETLAAVEACVRRGATCFAAARLCPERVRRQAAERPARVDDKRGAWIVLDGFRPEDLGPYEPLLPPVGHALRLKFKGRDVAFAADATEPGAP
;
A
#
# COMPACT_ATOMS: atom_id res chain seq x y z
N TRP A 1 3.61 11.04 -27.67
CA TRP A 1 3.67 9.87 -26.77
C TRP A 1 2.27 9.44 -26.30
N SER A 2 1.36 10.34 -25.90
CA SER A 2 0.03 9.96 -25.36
C SER A 2 -1.19 10.60 -26.06
N MET A 3 -1.13 10.89 -27.36
CA MET A 3 -2.24 11.55 -28.06
C MET A 3 -3.49 10.63 -28.11
N GLY A 4 -4.52 11.00 -27.35
CA GLY A 4 -5.80 10.29 -27.28
C GLY A 4 -5.77 8.91 -26.63
N HIS A 5 -4.72 8.57 -25.87
CA HIS A 5 -4.63 7.31 -25.13
C HIS A 5 -3.72 7.41 -23.90
N PHE A 6 -3.94 6.54 -22.91
CA PHE A 6 -3.06 6.36 -21.76
C PHE A 6 -2.25 5.06 -21.93
N PRO A 7 -0.93 5.14 -22.22
CA PRO A 7 -0.10 3.94 -22.35
C PRO A 7 -0.20 3.05 -21.11
N GLY A 8 -0.51 1.76 -21.29
CA GLY A 8 -0.67 0.80 -20.19
C GLY A 8 -2.00 0.78 -19.45
N HIS A 9 -2.92 1.67 -19.80
CA HIS A 9 -4.25 1.71 -19.20
C HIS A 9 -5.30 1.62 -20.30
N SER A 10 -6.09 0.54 -20.32
CA SER A 10 -7.32 0.52 -21.12
C SER A 10 -8.35 1.48 -20.54
N VAL A 11 -9.38 1.83 -21.33
CA VAL A 11 -10.51 2.66 -20.87
C VAL A 11 -11.21 2.03 -19.66
N GLU A 12 -11.31 0.71 -19.66
CA GLU A 12 -11.83 -0.07 -18.53
C GLU A 12 -10.95 0.09 -17.28
N LYS A 13 -9.63 -0.10 -17.40
CA LYS A 13 -8.68 0.11 -16.29
C LYS A 13 -8.79 1.52 -15.72
N TYR A 14 -8.92 2.53 -16.58
CA TYR A 14 -9.11 3.92 -16.18
C TYR A 14 -10.44 4.14 -15.44
N THR A 15 -11.53 3.57 -15.95
CA THR A 15 -12.86 3.65 -15.31
C THR A 15 -12.85 2.99 -13.93
N THR A 16 -12.21 1.83 -13.81
CA THR A 16 -12.03 1.13 -12.53
C THR A 16 -11.21 1.95 -11.55
N ALA A 17 -10.13 2.61 -11.99
CA ALA A 17 -9.35 3.52 -11.13
C ALA A 17 -10.17 4.71 -10.61
N LEU A 18 -11.03 5.32 -11.45
CA LEU A 18 -11.94 6.39 -11.02
C LEU A 18 -12.94 5.90 -9.95
N ARG A 19 -13.51 4.71 -10.13
CA ARG A 19 -14.43 4.06 -9.17
C ARG A 19 -13.72 3.74 -7.86
N LEU A 20 -12.50 3.21 -7.92
CA LEU A 20 -11.67 2.94 -6.75
C LEU A 20 -11.40 4.22 -5.96
N ALA A 21 -10.93 5.28 -6.62
CA ALA A 21 -10.65 6.54 -5.96
C ALA A 21 -11.90 7.09 -5.24
N HIS A 22 -13.05 7.07 -5.92
CA HIS A 22 -14.31 7.46 -5.29
C HIS A 22 -14.64 6.64 -4.05
N ALA A 23 -14.52 5.30 -4.12
CA ALA A 23 -14.86 4.41 -3.02
C ALA A 23 -13.83 4.48 -1.86
N ALA A 24 -12.59 4.84 -2.15
CA ALA A 24 -11.55 5.14 -1.16
C ALA A 24 -11.81 6.47 -0.41
N GLY A 25 -12.88 7.19 -0.74
CA GLY A 25 -13.32 8.36 -0.01
C GLY A 25 -12.50 9.61 -0.29
N VAL A 26 -11.70 9.64 -1.36
CA VAL A 26 -10.95 10.85 -1.73
C VAL A 26 -11.88 11.89 -2.35
N ASP A 27 -11.55 13.16 -2.13
CA ASP A 27 -12.31 14.30 -2.65
C ASP A 27 -11.85 14.75 -4.02
N ASN A 28 -10.58 14.49 -4.36
CA ASN A 28 -9.95 14.91 -5.60
C ASN A 28 -9.23 13.73 -6.25
N VAL A 29 -9.36 13.61 -7.57
CA VAL A 29 -8.67 12.61 -8.38
C VAL A 29 -7.85 13.33 -9.44
N TYR A 30 -6.55 13.06 -9.47
CA TYR A 30 -5.65 13.56 -10.50
C TYR A 30 -5.62 12.58 -11.68
N THR A 31 -5.88 13.08 -12.90
CA THR A 31 -5.63 12.34 -14.14
C THR A 31 -4.47 13.01 -14.86
N GLU A 32 -3.36 12.28 -14.99
CA GLU A 32 -2.19 12.77 -15.70
C GLU A 32 -2.45 12.83 -17.22
N HIS A 33 -1.80 13.79 -17.90
CA HIS A 33 -1.87 13.98 -19.35
C HIS A 33 -3.27 14.27 -19.91
N PHE A 34 -3.72 15.52 -19.82
CA PHE A 34 -4.97 16.00 -20.44
C PHE A 34 -5.12 15.61 -21.93
N ILE A 35 -4.02 15.51 -22.67
CA ILE A 35 -3.98 15.08 -24.08
C ILE A 35 -4.42 13.62 -24.32
N GLY A 36 -4.53 12.80 -23.27
CA GLY A 36 -5.13 11.48 -23.32
C GLY A 36 -6.67 11.53 -23.32
N LEU A 37 -7.26 12.59 -22.73
CA LEU A 37 -8.71 12.77 -22.59
C LEU A 37 -9.35 13.41 -23.83
N CYS A 38 -8.60 14.20 -24.58
CA CYS A 38 -9.10 14.83 -25.79
C CYS A 38 -7.99 15.09 -26.82
N ARG A 39 -8.40 15.26 -28.08
CA ARG A 39 -7.55 15.71 -29.19
C ARG A 39 -7.88 17.15 -29.52
N ILE A 40 -6.89 18.03 -29.42
CA ILE A 40 -7.02 19.44 -29.80
C ILE A 40 -6.89 19.55 -31.33
N ARG A 41 -7.84 20.24 -31.96
CA ARG A 41 -7.95 20.49 -33.40
C ARG A 41 -8.10 22.00 -33.63
N GLY A 42 -6.99 22.73 -33.63
CA GLY A 42 -7.00 24.19 -33.70
C GLY A 42 -7.75 24.79 -32.51
N ALA A 43 -8.85 25.50 -32.79
CA ALA A 43 -9.72 26.10 -31.78
C ALA A 43 -10.79 25.15 -31.19
N THR A 44 -10.84 23.90 -31.66
CA THR A 44 -11.82 22.89 -31.21
C THR A 44 -11.13 21.72 -30.54
N TYR A 45 -11.89 20.87 -29.84
CA TYR A 45 -11.39 19.62 -29.30
C TYR A 45 -12.42 18.49 -29.45
N GLU A 46 -11.93 17.27 -29.49
CA GLU A 46 -12.71 16.04 -29.57
C GLU A 46 -12.35 15.14 -28.38
N PHE A 47 -13.33 14.66 -27.62
CA PHE A 47 -13.06 13.72 -26.52
C PHE A 47 -12.59 12.37 -27.06
N SER A 48 -11.59 11.78 -26.39
CA SER A 48 -11.26 10.37 -26.57
C SER A 48 -12.24 9.49 -25.81
N GLU A 49 -12.12 8.17 -25.95
CA GLU A 49 -12.88 7.21 -25.13
C GLU A 49 -12.60 7.40 -23.63
N TYR A 50 -11.38 7.80 -23.24
CA TYR A 50 -11.04 8.13 -21.85
C TYR A 50 -11.72 9.42 -21.39
N GLY A 51 -11.79 10.44 -22.24
CA GLY A 51 -12.54 11.66 -21.98
C GLY A 51 -14.03 11.38 -21.78
N ALA A 52 -14.61 10.54 -22.64
CA ALA A 52 -16.00 10.08 -22.52
C ALA A 52 -16.23 9.30 -21.23
N ALA A 53 -15.31 8.41 -20.84
CA ALA A 53 -15.37 7.67 -19.58
C ALA A 53 -15.31 8.60 -18.35
N LEU A 54 -14.41 9.59 -18.34
CA LEU A 54 -14.35 10.60 -17.28
C LEU A 54 -15.65 11.41 -17.20
N GLN A 55 -16.19 11.85 -18.34
CA GLN A 55 -17.47 12.56 -18.36
C GLN A 55 -18.63 11.71 -17.84
N ALA A 56 -18.69 10.42 -18.23
CA ALA A 56 -19.69 9.50 -17.74
C ALA A 56 -19.60 9.33 -16.22
N PHE A 57 -18.38 9.16 -15.70
CA PHE A 57 -18.13 9.13 -14.27
C PHE A 57 -18.60 10.42 -13.59
N LEU A 58 -18.24 11.61 -14.09
CA LEU A 58 -18.63 12.89 -13.50
C LEU A 58 -20.14 13.14 -13.52
N ARG A 59 -20.86 12.73 -14.58
CA ARG A 59 -22.32 12.86 -14.65
C ARG A 59 -23.04 12.08 -13.56
N ASP A 60 -22.48 10.95 -13.15
CA ASP A 60 -23.02 10.12 -12.07
C ASP A 60 -22.53 10.56 -10.67
N ALA A 61 -21.75 11.65 -10.55
CA ALA A 61 -21.29 12.15 -9.25
C ALA A 61 -22.43 12.48 -8.24
N PRO A 62 -23.58 13.05 -8.64
CA PRO A 62 -24.68 13.34 -7.71
C PRO A 62 -25.26 12.09 -7.03
N SER A 63 -25.34 10.95 -7.73
CA SER A 63 -25.83 9.69 -7.15
C SER A 63 -24.84 9.15 -6.10
N ARG A 64 -23.56 9.46 -6.28
CA ARG A 64 -22.47 9.01 -5.42
C ARG A 64 -22.08 9.99 -4.30
N ALA A 65 -22.73 11.14 -4.21
CA ALA A 65 -22.41 12.21 -3.26
C ALA A 65 -22.64 11.84 -1.77
N LYS A 66 -23.20 10.67 -1.47
CA LYS A 66 -23.59 10.25 -0.11
C LYS A 66 -22.87 8.98 0.37
N ARG A 67 -21.53 8.97 0.34
CA ARG A 67 -20.75 7.83 0.88
C ARG A 67 -20.91 7.66 2.40
N GLY A 68 -21.08 8.76 3.14
CA GLY A 68 -21.12 8.77 4.62
C GLY A 68 -19.74 8.69 5.29
N TYR A 69 -18.67 8.63 4.50
CA TYR A 69 -17.28 8.61 4.94
C TYR A 69 -16.37 9.33 3.93
N GLY A 70 -15.19 9.73 4.40
CA GLY A 70 -14.07 10.22 3.59
C GLY A 70 -12.79 9.43 3.86
N TYR A 71 -11.72 9.77 3.16
CA TYR A 71 -10.44 9.07 3.28
C TYR A 71 -9.83 9.14 4.70
N LEU A 72 -10.13 10.20 5.46
CA LEU A 72 -9.71 10.36 6.86
C LEU A 72 -10.40 9.38 7.82
N ASP A 73 -11.50 8.76 7.40
CA ASP A 73 -12.20 7.74 8.17
C ASP A 73 -11.61 6.33 7.98
N TYR A 74 -10.45 6.21 7.35
CA TYR A 74 -9.82 4.91 7.06
C TYR A 74 -9.44 4.18 8.35
N GLU A 75 -9.84 2.92 8.45
CA GLU A 75 -9.62 2.04 9.60
C GLU A 75 -8.75 0.84 9.18
N PRO A 76 -7.43 1.00 9.09
CA PRO A 76 -6.55 -0.10 8.69
C PRO A 76 -6.55 -1.22 9.73
N GLU A 77 -6.49 -2.45 9.23
CA GLU A 77 -6.31 -3.66 10.03
C GLU A 77 -4.83 -4.08 10.06
N VAL A 78 -4.04 -3.63 9.07
CA VAL A 78 -2.60 -3.84 8.95
C VAL A 78 -1.87 -2.50 8.88
N ALA A 79 -0.78 -2.36 9.62
CA ALA A 79 0.10 -1.19 9.55
C ALA A 79 1.53 -1.58 9.16
N ILE A 80 2.09 -0.92 8.15
CA ILE A 80 3.51 -0.92 7.84
C ILE A 80 4.09 0.39 8.39
N ILE A 81 5.00 0.31 9.35
CA ILE A 81 5.61 1.46 9.99
C ILE A 81 7.10 1.46 9.63
N ARG A 82 7.54 2.54 9.00
CA ARG A 82 8.91 2.65 8.48
C ARG A 82 9.48 4.06 8.58
N PHE A 83 10.79 4.16 8.57
CA PHE A 83 11.46 5.46 8.39
C PHE A 83 11.16 6.03 6.98
N PRO A 84 10.85 7.33 6.83
CA PRO A 84 10.50 7.93 5.53
C PRO A 84 11.75 8.26 4.68
N ASP A 85 12.58 7.25 4.38
CA ASP A 85 13.77 7.37 3.52
C ASP A 85 13.50 7.56 2.02
N SER A 86 12.26 7.49 1.56
CA SER A 86 11.90 7.62 0.13
C SER A 86 12.50 6.56 -0.81
N ASP A 87 12.79 5.36 -0.30
CA ASP A 87 12.96 4.16 -1.12
C ASP A 87 11.60 3.59 -1.54
N TRP A 88 11.41 3.42 -2.86
CA TRP A 88 10.21 2.87 -3.51
C TRP A 88 10.57 1.89 -4.64
N GLY A 89 11.83 1.43 -4.67
CA GLY A 89 12.36 0.53 -5.69
C GLY A 89 13.02 1.25 -6.86
N GLN A 90 13.52 2.47 -6.66
CA GLN A 90 14.14 3.26 -7.72
C GLN A 90 15.37 2.60 -8.35
N ALA A 91 16.06 1.70 -7.65
CA ALA A 91 17.19 0.90 -8.17
C ALA A 91 16.84 0.07 -9.42
N SER A 92 15.55 -0.23 -9.59
CA SER A 92 15.02 -0.98 -10.73
C SER A 92 14.27 -0.10 -11.74
N CYS A 93 14.27 1.22 -11.54
CA CYS A 93 13.58 2.18 -12.39
C CYS A 93 14.57 2.90 -13.32
N TYR A 94 14.05 3.58 -14.34
CA TYR A 94 14.87 4.42 -15.23
C TYR A 94 15.29 5.77 -14.59
N TYR A 95 14.86 6.03 -13.34
CA TYR A 95 15.22 7.21 -12.56
C TYR A 95 16.57 7.02 -11.85
N TRP A 96 16.98 8.01 -11.05
CA TRP A 96 18.19 7.94 -10.25
C TRP A 96 18.09 6.87 -9.15
N ASP A 97 19.19 6.17 -8.88
CA ASP A 97 19.29 5.18 -7.80
C ASP A 97 19.72 5.83 -6.48
N THR A 98 18.98 6.86 -6.07
CA THR A 98 19.20 7.57 -4.80
C THR A 98 17.89 7.94 -4.12
N LEU A 99 17.95 8.08 -2.80
CA LEU A 99 16.82 8.45 -1.96
C LEU A 99 16.32 9.85 -2.33
N TYR A 100 15.01 10.02 -2.43
CA TYR A 100 14.44 11.29 -2.88
C TYR A 100 14.84 12.44 -1.92
N GLY A 101 15.36 13.54 -2.48
CA GLY A 101 15.88 14.66 -1.69
C GLY A 101 17.30 14.46 -1.12
N ALA A 102 17.91 13.29 -1.30
CA ALA A 102 19.28 12.99 -0.88
C ALA A 102 20.06 12.34 -2.03
N LEU A 103 20.53 13.18 -2.97
CA LEU A 103 21.16 12.78 -4.23
C LEU A 103 22.45 11.96 -4.09
N ASP A 104 23.00 11.87 -2.89
CA ASP A 104 24.24 11.16 -2.54
C ASP A 104 24.00 9.85 -1.77
N ARG A 105 22.74 9.50 -1.49
CA ARG A 105 22.39 8.32 -0.69
C ARG A 105 21.66 7.28 -1.52
N PRO A 106 22.27 6.11 -1.80
CA PRO A 106 21.57 5.01 -2.43
C PRO A 106 20.61 4.31 -1.44
N PRO A 107 19.61 3.57 -1.94
CA PRO A 107 18.85 2.60 -1.15
C PRO A 107 19.75 1.58 -0.43
N THR A 108 19.28 1.05 0.71
CA THR A 108 19.92 -0.06 1.42
C THR A 108 18.95 -1.24 1.53
N PRO A 109 19.42 -2.45 1.90
CA PRO A 109 18.51 -3.57 2.16
C PRO A 109 17.39 -3.23 3.16
N GLU A 110 17.71 -2.45 4.19
CA GLU A 110 16.74 -2.03 5.22
C GLU A 110 15.67 -1.10 4.65
N THR A 111 16.05 -0.10 3.85
CA THR A 111 15.07 0.85 3.26
C THR A 111 14.09 0.15 2.33
N GLY A 112 14.52 -0.96 1.70
CA GLY A 112 13.70 -1.74 0.77
C GLY A 112 12.74 -2.75 1.41
N GLU A 113 12.86 -3.02 2.71
CA GLU A 113 12.08 -4.07 3.39
C GLU A 113 10.55 -3.90 3.26
N TRP A 114 10.05 -2.66 3.24
CA TRP A 114 8.61 -2.41 3.13
C TRP A 114 8.02 -2.91 1.81
N MET A 115 8.82 -3.00 0.74
CA MET A 115 8.39 -3.57 -0.54
C MET A 115 8.25 -5.09 -0.44
N GLN A 116 9.12 -5.74 0.32
CA GLN A 116 8.99 -7.17 0.65
C GLN A 116 7.71 -7.40 1.47
N VAL A 117 7.41 -6.53 2.45
CA VAL A 117 6.15 -6.58 3.20
C VAL A 117 4.94 -6.46 2.27
N PHE A 118 4.94 -5.54 1.31
CA PHE A 118 3.86 -5.47 0.31
C PHE A 118 3.75 -6.74 -0.54
N SER A 119 4.87 -7.35 -0.91
CA SER A 119 4.89 -8.64 -1.63
C SER A 119 4.20 -9.73 -0.80
N LEU A 120 4.49 -9.84 0.50
CA LEU A 120 3.82 -10.78 1.39
C LEU A 120 2.32 -10.52 1.49
N LEU A 121 1.91 -9.26 1.70
CA LEU A 121 0.50 -8.87 1.85
C LEU A 121 -0.33 -9.03 0.58
N THR A 122 0.33 -9.08 -0.58
CA THR A 122 -0.31 -9.30 -1.89
C THR A 122 -0.13 -10.73 -2.42
N GLY A 123 0.46 -11.63 -1.62
CA GLY A 123 0.71 -13.01 -2.02
C GLY A 123 1.66 -13.14 -3.21
N GLY A 124 2.66 -12.26 -3.29
CA GLY A 124 3.65 -12.21 -4.36
C GLY A 124 3.21 -11.48 -5.64
N ARG A 125 2.01 -10.86 -5.65
CA ARG A 125 1.52 -10.11 -6.82
C ARG A 125 2.26 -8.79 -7.04
N SER A 126 2.72 -8.14 -5.97
CA SER A 126 3.75 -7.10 -6.07
C SER A 126 5.14 -7.75 -5.96
N ASP A 127 6.07 -7.30 -6.79
CA ASP A 127 7.47 -7.70 -6.74
C ASP A 127 8.14 -7.10 -5.46
N PRO A 128 8.94 -7.89 -4.72
CA PRO A 128 9.57 -7.43 -3.48
C PRO A 128 10.62 -6.33 -3.67
N ARG A 129 10.98 -5.98 -4.91
CA ARG A 129 12.00 -4.96 -5.23
C ARG A 129 11.41 -3.59 -5.59
N ALA A 130 10.10 -3.50 -5.83
CA ALA A 130 9.47 -2.24 -6.24
C ALA A 130 7.96 -2.21 -5.97
N VAL A 131 7.44 -1.05 -5.56
CA VAL A 131 5.99 -0.80 -5.37
C VAL A 131 5.41 0.12 -6.46
N ASN A 132 6.09 0.23 -7.59
CA ASN A 132 5.74 1.19 -8.63
C ASN A 132 5.83 0.56 -10.04
N ALA A 133 4.95 0.99 -10.92
CA ALA A 133 4.87 0.49 -12.30
C ALA A 133 5.97 0.99 -13.24
N ASN A 134 6.77 1.99 -12.82
CA ASN A 134 7.90 2.51 -13.59
C ASN A 134 9.17 1.65 -13.46
N SER A 135 9.15 0.69 -12.54
CA SER A 135 10.21 -0.29 -12.37
C SER A 135 10.22 -1.31 -13.51
N ALA A 136 11.42 -1.66 -13.96
CA ALA A 136 11.67 -2.70 -14.95
C ALA A 136 11.36 -4.12 -14.43
N VAL A 137 11.07 -4.30 -13.14
CA VAL A 137 10.63 -5.61 -12.61
C VAL A 137 9.22 -5.97 -13.05
N TYR A 138 8.41 -4.97 -13.40
CA TYR A 138 7.07 -5.18 -13.92
C TYR A 138 7.07 -5.13 -15.45
N PRO A 139 6.36 -6.05 -16.12
CA PRO A 139 6.18 -5.96 -17.56
C PRO A 139 5.51 -4.63 -17.91
N ARG A 140 6.15 -3.89 -18.80
CA ARG A 140 5.73 -2.54 -19.18
C ARG A 140 4.30 -2.61 -19.73
N TYR A 141 3.40 -1.80 -19.17
CA TYR A 141 2.00 -1.65 -19.60
C TYR A 141 1.05 -2.82 -19.29
N GLU A 142 1.52 -3.83 -18.55
CA GLU A 142 0.71 -4.99 -18.18
C GLU A 142 0.29 -4.97 -16.71
N GLN A 143 0.62 -3.90 -15.98
CA GLN A 143 0.35 -3.84 -14.55
C GLN A 143 -1.17 -3.85 -14.27
N PRO A 144 -1.63 -4.60 -13.25
CA PRO A 144 -3.03 -4.56 -12.84
C PRO A 144 -3.37 -3.19 -12.25
N VAL A 145 -4.64 -2.80 -12.27
CA VAL A 145 -5.10 -1.55 -11.63
C VAL A 145 -4.98 -1.64 -10.10
N MET A 146 -5.11 -2.84 -9.57
CA MET A 146 -5.06 -3.12 -8.14
C MET A 146 -4.60 -4.54 -7.87
N MET A 147 -4.08 -4.76 -6.67
CA MET A 147 -3.69 -6.07 -6.18
C MET A 147 -4.52 -6.40 -4.93
N PRO A 148 -4.93 -7.67 -4.74
CA PRO A 148 -5.49 -8.13 -3.48
C PRO A 148 -4.58 -7.76 -2.32
N CYS A 149 -5.15 -7.15 -1.30
CA CYS A 149 -4.42 -6.70 -0.13
C CYS A 149 -5.43 -6.48 1.01
N PRO A 150 -5.11 -6.89 2.25
CA PRO A 150 -5.92 -6.52 3.41
C PRO A 150 -5.93 -4.98 3.62
N PRO A 151 -6.85 -4.43 4.42
CA PRO A 151 -6.88 -3.00 4.75
C PRO A 151 -5.56 -2.55 5.41
N THR A 152 -4.63 -2.08 4.58
CA THR A 152 -3.25 -1.76 4.96
C THR A 152 -3.04 -0.25 4.91
N ALA A 153 -2.35 0.29 5.90
CA ALA A 153 -1.80 1.64 5.88
C ALA A 153 -0.28 1.60 6.00
N VAL A 154 0.39 2.53 5.32
CA VAL A 154 1.83 2.79 5.50
C VAL A 154 1.96 4.08 6.29
N TYR A 155 2.64 4.00 7.41
CA TYR A 155 2.96 5.15 8.25
C TYR A 155 4.46 5.38 8.28
N ASP A 156 4.83 6.63 8.54
CA ASP A 156 6.19 6.94 8.90
C ASP A 156 6.51 6.44 10.32
N HIS A 157 7.76 6.64 10.72
CA HIS A 157 8.28 6.26 12.03
C HIS A 157 7.67 6.99 13.23
N ASN A 158 6.70 7.91 13.03
CA ASN A 158 6.03 8.71 14.05
C ASN A 158 4.54 8.33 14.25
N ALA A 159 4.14 7.13 13.83
CA ALA A 159 2.78 6.62 13.99
C ALA A 159 2.35 6.55 15.48
N GLY A 160 1.41 7.41 15.86
CA GLY A 160 0.86 7.46 17.21
C GLY A 160 -0.25 6.43 17.50
N PRO A 161 -0.68 6.30 18.77
CA PRO A 161 -1.66 5.31 19.21
C PRO A 161 -3.04 5.47 18.54
N GLU A 162 -3.43 6.70 18.19
CA GLU A 162 -4.71 6.98 17.53
C GLU A 162 -4.78 6.32 16.14
N LEU A 163 -3.70 6.40 15.36
CA LEU A 163 -3.61 5.79 14.03
C LEU A 163 -3.62 4.25 14.11
N LEU A 164 -3.15 3.69 15.23
CA LEU A 164 -2.99 2.24 15.42
C LEU A 164 -4.16 1.58 16.17
N ARG A 165 -5.25 2.31 16.47
CA ARG A 165 -6.34 1.84 17.34
C ARG A 165 -7.01 0.55 16.84
N GLY A 166 -7.21 0.42 15.53
CA GLY A 166 -7.88 -0.73 14.89
C GLY A 166 -6.92 -1.82 14.36
N VAL A 167 -5.61 -1.58 14.43
CA VAL A 167 -4.60 -2.42 13.79
C VAL A 167 -4.40 -3.72 14.57
N ARG A 168 -4.41 -4.84 13.85
CA ARG A 168 -4.23 -6.20 14.39
C ARG A 168 -2.91 -6.84 13.97
N THR A 169 -2.37 -6.41 12.85
CA THR A 169 -1.05 -6.85 12.37
C THR A 169 -0.17 -5.64 12.09
N LEU A 170 1.03 -5.63 12.66
CA LEU A 170 2.01 -4.56 12.47
C LEU A 170 3.26 -5.12 11.80
N PHE A 171 3.88 -4.29 10.96
CA PHE A 171 5.20 -4.50 10.39
C PHE A 171 6.09 -3.33 10.79
N LEU A 172 7.17 -3.60 11.52
CA LEU A 172 8.24 -2.62 11.77
C LEU A 172 9.42 -2.95 10.86
N CYS A 173 9.66 -2.09 9.87
CA CYS A 173 10.72 -2.26 8.89
C CYS A 173 11.46 -0.94 8.63
N GLY A 174 12.58 -1.00 7.90
CA GLY A 174 13.40 0.18 7.63
C GLY A 174 14.40 0.49 8.74
N VAL A 175 14.84 1.75 8.80
CA VAL A 175 16.05 2.09 9.58
C VAL A 175 15.76 2.28 11.07
N THR A 176 14.69 3.00 11.42
CA THR A 176 14.38 3.36 12.81
C THR A 176 12.88 3.62 13.00
N VAL A 177 12.44 3.51 14.25
CA VAL A 177 11.11 3.91 14.74
C VAL A 177 11.26 4.85 15.94
N SER A 178 10.41 5.87 16.06
CA SER A 178 10.47 6.74 17.24
C SER A 178 10.10 5.97 18.52
N PRO A 179 10.62 6.39 19.69
CA PRO A 179 10.24 5.77 20.97
C PRO A 179 8.73 5.79 21.23
N GLU A 180 8.05 6.88 20.85
CA GLU A 180 6.61 7.05 21.00
C GLU A 180 5.84 6.04 20.13
N THR A 181 6.27 5.85 18.89
CA THR A 181 5.71 4.85 17.97
C THR A 181 5.95 3.44 18.50
N LEU A 182 7.16 3.14 18.99
CA LEU A 182 7.47 1.83 19.57
C LEU A 182 6.59 1.53 20.79
N ALA A 183 6.35 2.53 21.65
CA ALA A 183 5.44 2.40 22.79
C ALA A 183 3.98 2.16 22.34
N ALA A 184 3.53 2.84 21.28
CA ALA A 184 2.20 2.61 20.71
C ALA A 184 2.05 1.18 20.14
N VAL A 185 3.08 0.68 19.45
CA VAL A 185 3.14 -0.69 18.94
C VAL A 185 3.13 -1.70 20.08
N GLU A 186 3.95 -1.50 21.13
CA GLU A 186 3.93 -2.34 22.34
C GLU A 186 2.53 -2.41 22.96
N ALA A 187 1.82 -1.28 23.00
CA ALA A 187 0.45 -1.26 23.49
C ALA A 187 -0.51 -2.06 22.59
N CYS A 188 -0.37 -2.00 21.27
CA CYS A 188 -1.14 -2.82 20.32
C CYS A 188 -0.88 -4.31 20.54
N VAL A 189 0.40 -4.72 20.63
CA VAL A 189 0.77 -6.12 20.86
C VAL A 189 0.16 -6.63 22.17
N ARG A 190 0.29 -5.88 23.26
CA ARG A 190 -0.31 -6.25 24.56
C ARG A 190 -1.83 -6.37 24.53
N ARG A 191 -2.51 -5.68 23.60
CA ARG A 191 -3.95 -5.79 23.39
C ARG A 191 -4.36 -7.00 22.55
N GLY A 192 -3.43 -7.63 21.83
CA GLY A 192 -3.71 -8.82 21.02
C GLY A 192 -3.16 -8.78 19.60
N ALA A 193 -2.45 -7.72 19.20
CA ALA A 193 -1.89 -7.63 17.86
C ALA A 193 -0.65 -8.54 17.68
N THR A 194 -0.40 -8.95 16.44
CA THR A 194 0.85 -9.61 16.03
C THR A 194 1.74 -8.57 15.36
N CYS A 195 2.97 -8.39 15.86
CA CYS A 195 3.93 -7.46 15.27
C CYS A 195 5.11 -8.23 14.65
N PHE A 196 5.20 -8.22 13.32
CA PHE A 196 6.39 -8.65 12.60
C PHE A 196 7.41 -7.52 12.60
N ALA A 197 8.62 -7.75 13.08
CA ALA A 197 9.60 -6.68 13.22
C ALA A 197 11.01 -7.18 12.91
N ALA A 198 11.75 -6.37 12.15
CA ALA A 198 13.19 -6.55 12.06
C ALA A 198 13.79 -6.42 13.48
N ALA A 199 14.70 -7.32 13.86
CA ALA A 199 15.22 -7.41 15.23
C ALA A 199 15.79 -6.09 15.77
N ARG A 200 16.33 -5.24 14.89
CA ARG A 200 16.87 -3.91 15.23
C ARG A 200 15.80 -2.92 15.70
N LEU A 201 14.54 -3.12 15.31
CA LEU A 201 13.39 -2.26 15.64
C LEU A 201 12.57 -2.80 16.83
N CYS A 202 12.92 -3.98 17.33
CA CYS A 202 12.26 -4.57 18.51
C CYS A 202 12.69 -3.86 19.82
N PRO A 203 11.80 -3.79 20.83
CA PRO A 203 12.19 -3.43 22.18
C PRO A 203 13.32 -4.33 22.68
N GLU A 204 14.23 -3.80 23.50
CA GLU A 204 15.41 -4.54 23.95
C GLU A 204 15.05 -5.87 24.63
N ARG A 205 14.00 -5.89 25.46
CA ARG A 205 13.50 -7.10 26.12
C ARG A 205 13.08 -8.20 25.14
N VAL A 206 12.51 -7.81 23.99
CA VAL A 206 12.04 -8.72 22.94
C VAL A 206 13.24 -9.24 22.16
N ARG A 207 14.15 -8.35 21.78
CA ARG A 207 15.40 -8.71 21.08
C ARG A 207 16.26 -9.70 21.88
N ARG A 208 16.35 -9.53 23.20
CA ARG A 208 17.10 -10.45 24.09
C ARG A 208 16.45 -11.84 24.19
N GLN A 209 15.12 -11.93 24.08
CA GLN A 209 14.40 -13.21 24.13
C GLN A 209 14.44 -13.95 22.78
N ALA A 210 14.55 -13.21 21.67
CA ALA A 210 14.73 -13.74 20.33
C ALA A 210 16.22 -14.03 20.04
N ALA A 211 16.81 -15.01 20.75
CA ALA A 211 18.22 -15.37 20.60
C ALA A 211 18.54 -15.97 19.21
N GLU A 212 17.61 -16.73 18.65
CA GLU A 212 17.63 -17.23 17.28
C GLU A 212 16.46 -16.61 16.50
N ARG A 213 16.60 -16.53 15.17
CA ARG A 213 15.60 -15.93 14.28
C ARG A 213 15.28 -16.88 13.12
N PRO A 214 14.03 -16.90 12.62
CA PRO A 214 12.88 -16.12 13.14
C PRO A 214 12.42 -16.63 14.52
N ALA A 215 11.89 -15.74 15.35
CA ALA A 215 11.40 -16.11 16.68
C ALA A 215 10.07 -15.43 17.04
N ARG A 216 9.29 -16.13 17.86
CA ARG A 216 8.09 -15.60 18.49
C ARG A 216 8.34 -15.28 19.96
N VAL A 217 8.00 -14.07 20.36
CA VAL A 217 8.03 -13.62 21.75
C VAL A 217 6.62 -13.17 22.13
N ASP A 218 5.94 -13.95 22.96
CA ASP A 218 4.60 -13.60 23.43
C ASP A 218 4.64 -12.40 24.38
N ASP A 219 3.66 -11.50 24.26
CA ASP A 219 3.55 -10.31 25.10
C ASP A 219 2.08 -10.03 25.42
N LYS A 220 1.67 -10.55 26.59
CA LYS A 220 0.28 -10.57 27.05
C LYS A 220 -0.63 -11.32 26.07
N ARG A 221 -1.47 -10.60 25.33
CA ARG A 221 -2.48 -11.19 24.43
C ARG A 221 -2.00 -11.34 22.99
N GLY A 222 -0.91 -10.68 22.63
CA GLY A 222 -0.34 -10.71 21.29
C GLY A 222 1.08 -11.24 21.30
N ALA A 223 1.79 -11.04 20.19
CA ALA A 223 3.17 -11.49 20.06
C ALA A 223 4.00 -10.62 19.13
N TRP A 224 5.31 -10.66 19.37
CA TRP A 224 6.33 -10.19 18.45
C TRP A 224 6.83 -11.37 17.63
N ILE A 225 6.88 -11.20 16.31
CA ILE A 225 7.57 -12.09 15.38
C ILE A 225 8.83 -11.36 14.94
N VAL A 226 9.96 -11.79 15.48
CA VAL A 226 11.26 -11.15 15.30
C VAL A 226 11.96 -11.80 14.12
N LEU A 227 12.31 -10.99 13.11
CA LEU A 227 12.84 -11.44 11.83
C LEU A 227 14.18 -10.79 11.50
N ASP A 228 14.92 -11.40 10.57
CA ASP A 228 16.10 -10.82 9.92
C ASP A 228 15.74 -9.94 8.73
N GLY A 229 14.62 -10.25 8.06
CA GLY A 229 14.09 -9.56 6.91
C GLY A 229 12.64 -9.98 6.67
N PHE A 230 12.07 -9.59 5.53
CA PHE A 230 10.67 -9.85 5.18
C PHE A 230 10.54 -10.65 3.88
N ARG A 231 11.57 -11.40 3.49
CA ARG A 231 11.45 -12.35 2.39
C ARG A 231 10.69 -13.58 2.88
N PRO A 232 9.97 -14.32 2.00
CA PRO A 232 9.23 -15.51 2.41
C PRO A 232 10.06 -16.50 3.26
N GLU A 233 11.32 -16.71 2.91
CA GLU A 233 12.24 -17.57 3.66
C GLU A 233 12.57 -17.07 5.07
N ASP A 234 12.46 -15.76 5.32
CA ASP A 234 12.75 -15.17 6.63
C ASP A 234 11.62 -15.44 7.64
N LEU A 235 10.38 -15.69 7.18
CA LEU A 235 9.21 -15.89 8.05
C LEU A 235 9.18 -17.29 8.70
N GLY A 236 9.71 -18.29 7.99
CA GLY A 236 9.72 -19.69 8.42
C GLY A 236 8.35 -20.17 8.92
N PRO A 237 8.24 -20.69 10.17
CA PRO A 237 6.98 -21.24 10.69
C PRO A 237 5.91 -20.19 10.98
N TYR A 238 6.21 -18.90 10.88
CA TYR A 238 5.30 -17.80 11.22
C TYR A 238 4.56 -17.22 10.01
N GLU A 239 4.84 -17.70 8.79
CA GLU A 239 4.09 -17.33 7.59
C GLU A 239 2.56 -17.47 7.75
N PRO A 240 2.02 -18.54 8.38
CA PRO A 240 0.57 -18.68 8.58
C PRO A 240 -0.06 -17.60 9.50
N LEU A 241 0.75 -16.80 10.20
CA LEU A 241 0.28 -15.68 11.02
C LEU A 241 0.08 -14.39 10.20
N LEU A 242 0.49 -14.36 8.93
CA LEU A 242 0.20 -13.25 8.04
C LEU A 242 -1.32 -13.11 7.83
N PRO A 243 -1.82 -11.87 7.63
CA PRO A 243 -3.19 -11.67 7.20
C PRO A 243 -3.46 -12.41 5.88
N PRO A 244 -4.64 -13.00 5.69
CA PRO A 244 -4.98 -13.64 4.43
C PRO A 244 -5.03 -12.60 3.30
N VAL A 245 -4.34 -12.88 2.19
CA VAL A 245 -4.29 -12.02 0.99
C VAL A 245 -5.68 -11.84 0.37
N GLY A 246 -6.50 -12.89 0.38
CA GLY A 246 -7.82 -12.89 -0.25
C GLY A 246 -7.77 -12.78 -1.78
N HIS A 247 -8.86 -12.27 -2.38
CA HIS A 247 -9.02 -12.13 -3.84
C HIS A 247 -9.31 -10.69 -4.28
N ALA A 248 -9.34 -9.74 -3.33
CA ALA A 248 -9.75 -8.36 -3.55
C ALA A 248 -8.86 -7.40 -2.76
N LEU A 249 -8.66 -6.20 -3.31
CA LEU A 249 -8.20 -5.06 -2.52
C LEU A 249 -9.32 -4.70 -1.54
N ARG A 250 -9.01 -4.69 -0.24
CA ARG A 250 -9.96 -4.32 0.79
C ARG A 250 -9.56 -3.02 1.46
N LEU A 251 -10.55 -2.16 1.66
CA LEU A 251 -10.48 -0.94 2.44
C LEU A 251 -11.60 -0.94 3.48
N LYS A 252 -11.43 -0.18 4.56
CA LYS A 252 -12.43 -0.09 5.62
C LYS A 252 -12.59 1.34 6.10
N PHE A 253 -13.84 1.80 6.19
CA PHE A 253 -14.17 3.16 6.61
C PHE A 253 -15.38 3.14 7.55
N LYS A 254 -15.25 3.64 8.77
CA LYS A 254 -16.34 3.64 9.78
C LYS A 254 -17.04 2.28 9.93
N GLY A 255 -16.27 1.20 9.99
CA GLY A 255 -16.77 -0.17 10.06
C GLY A 255 -17.34 -0.76 8.76
N ARG A 256 -17.38 0.02 7.66
CA ARG A 256 -17.82 -0.45 6.35
C ARG A 256 -16.66 -1.00 5.53
N ASP A 257 -16.78 -2.25 5.08
CA ASP A 257 -15.86 -2.84 4.11
C ASP A 257 -16.15 -2.35 2.69
N VAL A 258 -15.08 -2.04 1.97
CA VAL A 258 -15.06 -1.73 0.54
C VAL A 258 -14.10 -2.71 -0.11
N ALA A 259 -14.58 -3.49 -1.08
CA ALA A 259 -13.77 -4.52 -1.73
C ALA A 259 -13.80 -4.36 -3.25
N PHE A 260 -12.64 -4.50 -3.88
CA PHE A 260 -12.50 -4.54 -5.33
C PHE A 260 -11.75 -5.81 -5.73
N ALA A 261 -12.43 -6.75 -6.38
CA ALA A 261 -11.76 -7.96 -6.83
C ALA A 261 -10.72 -7.63 -7.91
N ALA A 262 -9.60 -8.32 -7.89
CA ALA A 262 -8.50 -8.07 -8.83
C ALA A 262 -8.89 -8.31 -10.30
N ASP A 263 -9.90 -9.16 -10.51
CA ASP A 263 -10.42 -9.55 -11.83
C ASP A 263 -11.77 -8.88 -12.15
N ALA A 264 -12.25 -7.98 -11.27
CA ALA A 264 -13.55 -7.35 -11.43
C ALA A 264 -13.49 -6.12 -12.36
N THR A 265 -14.20 -6.25 -13.47
CA THR A 265 -14.59 -5.16 -14.37
C THR A 265 -15.73 -4.31 -13.77
N GLU A 266 -16.34 -4.77 -12.67
CA GLU A 266 -17.30 -4.01 -11.86
C GLU A 266 -17.11 -4.26 -10.36
N PRO A 267 -17.11 -3.21 -9.50
CA PRO A 267 -17.16 -3.43 -8.06
C PRO A 267 -18.46 -4.15 -7.70
N GLY A 268 -18.34 -5.26 -6.97
CA GLY A 268 -19.49 -5.87 -6.32
C GLY A 268 -20.18 -4.81 -5.46
N ALA A 269 -21.45 -4.52 -5.77
CA ALA A 269 -22.29 -3.75 -4.88
C ALA A 269 -22.37 -4.48 -3.51
N PRO A 270 -22.51 -3.74 -2.40
CA PRO A 270 -22.68 -4.34 -1.07
C PRO A 270 -23.86 -5.32 -1.03
#